data_AF-A0A3C0GGV9-F1
#
_entry.id   AF-A0A3C0GGV9-F1
#
_cell.length_a   1.000
_cell.length_b   1.000
_cell.length_c   1.000
_cell.angle_alpha   90.00
_cell.angle_beta   90.00
_cell.angle_gamma   90.00
#
_symmetry.space_group_name_H-M   'P 1'
#
loop_
_entity.id
_entity.type
_entity.pdbx_description
1 polymer ?
#
loop_
_entity_poly.entity_id
_entity_poly.type
_entity_poly.pdbx_seq_one_letter_code
_entity_poly.pdbx_strand_id
1 'polypeptide(L)'
;CQEYEIIEREFGSIPMTAYDFREHHTNRIRYIGTAGGWAKPSTGYTFMSTANKVPKLIAFIKEGKPLKKLKLKGKFWFYDMLFLDVLYNDNANGHVIFESIFKALPPQKIFKFLDEKTSLIEDLEYINSCPKQPFIKALIKRIF
;
A
#
# COMPACT_ATOMS: atom_id res chain seq x y z
N CYS A 1 -18.27 -34.33 -9.31
CA CYS A 1 -17.02 -33.54 -9.45
C CYS A 1 -16.51 -33.69 -10.87
N GLN A 2 -16.09 -32.60 -11.52
CA GLN A 2 -15.41 -32.68 -12.81
C GLN A 2 -13.95 -33.09 -12.60
N GLU A 3 -13.42 -33.95 -13.46
CA GLU A 3 -11.99 -34.24 -13.55
C GLU A 3 -11.28 -33.02 -14.13
N TYR A 4 -10.17 -32.60 -13.52
CA TYR A 4 -9.32 -31.54 -14.02
C TYR A 4 -7.87 -32.01 -14.04
N GLU A 5 -7.10 -31.53 -15.02
CA GLU A 5 -5.67 -31.78 -15.16
C GLU A 5 -4.90 -30.47 -14.92
N ILE A 6 -3.90 -30.50 -14.05
CA ILE A 6 -2.99 -29.37 -13.85
C ILE A 6 -1.89 -29.50 -14.90
N ILE A 7 -1.94 -28.66 -15.93
CA ILE A 7 -0.95 -28.67 -17.03
C ILE A 7 0.38 -28.01 -16.65
N GLU A 8 0.37 -27.02 -15.76
CA GLU A 8 1.56 -26.25 -15.36
C GLU A 8 1.37 -25.63 -13.97
N ARG A 9 2.49 -25.32 -13.30
CA ARG A 9 2.52 -24.55 -12.05
C ARG A 9 3.64 -23.51 -12.12
N GLU A 10 3.31 -22.27 -11.81
CA GLU A 10 4.29 -21.19 -11.65
C GLU A 10 4.36 -20.73 -10.19
N PHE A 11 5.50 -20.15 -9.83
CA PHE A 11 5.70 -19.48 -8.56
C PHE A 11 6.35 -18.12 -8.79
N GLY A 12 5.80 -17.09 -8.16
CA GLY A 12 6.32 -15.72 -8.19
C GLY A 12 6.63 -15.22 -6.79
N SER A 13 7.71 -14.44 -6.66
CA SER A 13 7.97 -13.64 -5.46
C SER A 13 7.81 -12.16 -5.83
N ILE A 14 6.76 -11.53 -5.33
CA ILE A 14 6.50 -10.10 -5.54
C ILE A 14 7.04 -9.36 -4.32
N PRO A 15 8.16 -8.61 -4.43
CA PRO A 15 8.71 -7.91 -3.29
C PRO A 15 7.76 -6.81 -2.81
N MET A 16 7.42 -6.86 -1.53
CA MET A 16 6.56 -5.89 -0.85
C MET A 16 7.36 -5.17 0.24
N THR A 17 7.39 -3.83 0.24
CA THR A 17 8.25 -3.09 1.17
C THR A 17 7.72 -1.70 1.53
N ALA A 18 7.75 -1.39 2.83
CA ALA A 18 7.51 -0.05 3.36
C ALA A 18 8.79 0.78 3.49
N TYR A 19 9.90 0.35 2.86
CA TYR A 19 11.19 1.04 2.89
C TYR A 19 11.09 2.55 2.60
N ASP A 20 11.97 3.34 3.22
CA ASP A 20 11.99 4.79 3.05
C ASP A 20 12.81 5.25 1.84
N PHE A 21 12.21 5.15 0.66
CA PHE A 21 12.83 5.60 -0.60
C PHE A 21 13.25 7.09 -0.64
N ARG A 22 12.84 7.91 0.35
CA ARG A 22 13.29 9.30 0.50
C ARG A 22 14.80 9.40 0.72
N GLU A 23 15.43 8.36 1.26
CA GLU A 23 16.87 8.30 1.51
C GLU A 23 17.69 8.49 0.24
N HIS A 24 17.16 8.09 -0.92
CA HIS A 24 17.84 8.22 -2.21
C HIS A 24 17.57 9.56 -2.92
N HIS A 25 16.63 10.37 -2.44
CA HIS A 25 16.34 11.67 -3.04
C HIS A 25 17.41 12.71 -2.67
N THR A 26 17.77 13.54 -3.64
CA THR A 26 18.68 14.68 -3.45
C THR A 26 17.93 16.01 -3.60
N ASN A 27 18.64 17.13 -3.44
CA ASN A 27 18.05 18.44 -3.67
C ASN A 27 17.63 18.67 -5.13
N ARG A 28 18.24 17.93 -6.09
CA ARG A 28 18.05 18.11 -7.53
C ARG A 28 17.45 16.89 -8.23
N ILE A 29 17.48 15.71 -7.61
CA ILE A 29 17.00 14.45 -8.18
C ILE A 29 15.93 13.86 -7.27
N ARG A 30 14.77 13.53 -7.86
CA ARG A 30 13.74 12.72 -7.23
C ARG A 30 13.40 11.53 -8.12
N TYR A 31 13.47 10.34 -7.54
CA TYR A 31 12.94 9.13 -8.14
C TYR A 31 11.41 9.10 -8.07
N ILE A 32 10.78 8.50 -9.08
CA ILE A 32 9.34 8.32 -9.22
C ILE A 32 9.02 6.83 -9.43
N GLY A 33 7.74 6.46 -9.48
CA GLY A 33 7.35 5.05 -9.61
C GLY A 33 7.85 4.21 -8.43
N THR A 34 8.19 2.94 -8.67
CA THR A 34 8.66 2.02 -7.62
C THR A 34 9.92 2.53 -6.91
N ALA A 35 10.91 3.03 -7.67
CA ALA A 35 12.14 3.62 -7.10
C ALA A 35 11.89 4.89 -6.27
N GLY A 36 10.77 5.57 -6.51
CA GLY A 36 10.32 6.70 -5.71
C GLY A 36 9.44 6.34 -4.50
N GLY A 37 9.15 5.05 -4.29
CA GLY A 37 8.18 4.61 -3.29
C GLY A 37 6.75 5.05 -3.62
N TRP A 38 6.40 5.11 -4.91
CA TRP A 38 5.04 5.49 -5.35
C TRP A 38 4.13 4.28 -5.52
N ALA A 39 4.67 3.06 -5.62
CA ALA A 39 3.89 1.84 -5.52
C ALA A 39 3.38 1.65 -4.09
N LYS A 40 2.11 1.26 -3.92
CA LYS A 40 1.60 0.89 -2.59
C LYS A 40 2.35 -0.34 -2.08
N PRO A 41 2.97 -0.29 -0.88
CA PRO A 41 3.78 -1.39 -0.36
C PRO A 41 3.08 -2.75 -0.33
N SER A 42 1.79 -2.79 0.00
CA SER A 42 1.06 -4.04 0.23
C SER A 42 0.31 -4.61 -0.98
N THR A 43 0.10 -3.79 -2.03
CA THR A 43 -0.73 -4.19 -3.19
C THR A 43 -0.05 -3.96 -4.53
N GLY A 44 1.11 -3.28 -4.56
CA GLY A 44 1.77 -2.88 -5.81
C GLY A 44 1.01 -1.84 -6.63
N TYR A 45 -0.09 -1.28 -6.09
CA TYR A 45 -0.95 -0.34 -6.79
C TYR A 45 -0.20 0.96 -7.11
N THR A 46 0.22 1.13 -8.37
CA THR A 46 1.21 2.15 -8.74
C THR A 46 0.67 3.19 -9.71
N PHE A 47 -0.15 2.79 -10.69
CA PHE A 47 -0.58 3.67 -11.77
C PHE A 47 -1.36 4.88 -11.26
N MET A 48 -2.45 4.65 -10.49
CA MET A 48 -3.27 5.75 -9.98
C MET A 48 -2.56 6.53 -8.87
N SER A 49 -1.77 5.86 -8.03
CA SER A 49 -0.89 6.50 -7.06
C SER A 49 0.07 7.49 -7.73
N THR A 50 0.66 7.11 -8.86
CA THR A 50 1.52 7.95 -9.70
C THR A 50 0.75 9.12 -10.27
N ALA A 51 -0.42 8.87 -10.90
CA ALA A 51 -1.27 9.91 -11.45
C ALA A 51 -1.66 10.98 -10.40
N ASN A 52 -1.92 10.59 -9.16
CA ASN A 52 -2.25 11.50 -8.06
C ASN A 52 -1.03 12.28 -7.51
N LYS A 53 0.19 11.75 -7.65
CA LYS A 53 1.43 12.34 -7.12
C LYS A 53 2.11 13.28 -8.13
N VAL A 54 1.96 13.03 -9.44
CA VAL A 54 2.58 13.85 -10.50
C VAL A 54 2.17 15.34 -10.43
N PRO A 55 0.89 15.72 -10.31
CA PRO A 55 0.51 17.14 -10.22
C PRO A 55 1.14 17.85 -9.01
N LYS A 56 1.23 17.17 -7.87
CA LYS A 56 1.87 17.69 -6.65
C LYS A 56 3.36 17.91 -6.86
N LEU A 57 4.03 16.99 -7.55
CA LEU A 57 5.43 17.11 -7.91
C LEU A 57 5.66 18.30 -8.86
N ILE A 58 4.84 18.45 -9.89
CA ILE A 58 4.94 19.56 -10.86
C ILE A 58 4.77 20.91 -10.14
N ALA A 59 3.73 21.04 -9.31
CA ALA A 59 3.51 22.25 -8.53
C ALA A 59 4.71 22.58 -7.63
N PHE A 60 5.26 21.57 -6.93
CA PHE A 60 6.43 21.74 -6.07
C PHE A 60 7.70 22.15 -6.84
N ILE A 61 7.91 21.58 -8.03
CA ILE A 61 9.04 21.97 -8.91
C ILE A 61 8.95 23.46 -9.27
N LYS A 62 7.74 23.96 -9.58
CA LYS A 62 7.51 25.37 -9.93
C LYS A 62 7.80 26.33 -8.77
N GLU A 63 7.77 25.87 -7.52
CA GLU A 63 8.14 26.67 -6.35
C GLU A 63 9.67 26.88 -6.22
N GLY A 64 10.49 26.18 -7.01
CA GLY A 64 11.95 26.29 -6.96
C GLY A 64 12.60 25.74 -5.67
N LYS A 65 11.83 24.99 -4.85
CA LYS A 65 12.31 24.42 -3.60
C LYS A 65 13.13 23.14 -3.84
N PRO A 66 14.10 22.81 -2.96
CA PRO A 66 14.86 21.56 -3.06
C PRO A 66 13.95 20.34 -3.08
N LEU A 67 14.11 19.45 -4.07
CA LEU A 67 13.20 18.33 -4.29
C LEU A 67 13.08 17.45 -3.04
N LYS A 68 14.18 17.13 -2.35
CA LYS A 68 14.19 16.35 -1.10
C LYS A 68 13.15 16.79 -0.04
N LYS A 69 12.72 18.06 -0.04
CA LYS A 69 11.74 18.61 0.92
C LYS A 69 10.28 18.23 0.64
N LEU A 70 9.91 17.81 -0.58
CA LEU A 70 8.54 17.37 -0.88
C LEU A 70 8.23 16.07 -0.10
N LYS A 71 7.14 16.10 0.67
CA LYS A 71 6.63 14.96 1.42
C LYS A 71 5.35 14.46 0.75
N LEU A 72 5.34 13.19 0.35
CA LEU A 72 4.18 12.53 -0.26
C LEU A 72 3.61 11.39 0.60
N LYS A 73 4.30 11.01 1.69
CA LYS A 73 3.82 10.00 2.63
C LYS A 73 2.65 10.55 3.45
N GLY A 74 1.63 9.72 3.64
CA GLY A 74 0.46 10.02 4.47
C GLY A 74 0.01 8.78 5.24
N LYS A 75 -1.22 8.82 5.77
CA LYS A 75 -1.80 7.73 6.59
C LYS A 75 -1.76 6.35 5.92
N PHE A 76 -1.92 6.28 4.60
CA PHE A 76 -1.94 5.01 3.89
C PHE A 76 -0.60 4.28 3.94
N TRP A 77 0.53 5.01 4.01
CA TRP A 77 1.84 4.36 4.20
C TRP A 77 1.90 3.63 5.54
N PHE A 78 1.25 4.16 6.58
CA PHE A 78 1.16 3.49 7.88
C PHE A 78 0.26 2.25 7.81
N TYR A 79 -0.88 2.32 7.11
CA TYR A 79 -1.76 1.16 6.90
C TYR A 79 -1.06 0.05 6.13
N ASP A 80 -0.40 0.40 5.03
CA ASP A 80 0.40 -0.51 4.22
C ASP A 80 1.50 -1.17 5.04
N MET A 81 2.24 -0.38 5.82
CA MET A 81 3.29 -0.89 6.69
C MET A 81 2.76 -1.86 7.75
N LEU A 82 1.65 -1.53 8.42
CA LEU A 82 1.05 -2.40 9.43
C LEU A 82 0.57 -3.71 8.81
N PHE A 83 0.02 -3.64 7.59
CA PHE A 83 -0.38 -4.83 6.86
C PHE A 83 0.81 -5.68 6.42
N LEU A 84 1.94 -5.08 6.02
CA LEU A 84 3.17 -5.82 5.77
C LEU A 84 3.70 -6.52 7.02
N ASP A 85 3.58 -5.90 8.21
CA ASP A 85 3.93 -6.58 9.46
C ASP A 85 3.02 -7.80 9.69
N VAL A 86 1.72 -7.71 9.39
CA VAL A 86 0.81 -8.87 9.45
C VAL A 86 1.26 -9.97 8.48
N LEU A 87 1.50 -9.64 7.22
CA LEU A 87 1.94 -10.60 6.20
C LEU A 87 3.30 -11.22 6.53
N TYR A 88 4.23 -10.45 7.08
CA TYR A 88 5.53 -10.96 7.49
C TYR A 88 5.42 -12.02 8.58
N ASN A 89 4.49 -11.86 9.53
CA ASN A 89 4.31 -12.81 10.63
C ASN A 89 3.36 -13.97 10.27
N ASP A 90 2.43 -13.79 9.34
CA ASP A 90 1.40 -14.79 9.00
C ASP A 90 0.97 -14.73 7.51
N ASN A 91 1.95 -14.90 6.61
CA ASN A 91 1.72 -14.78 5.17
C ASN A 91 0.74 -15.83 4.62
N ALA A 92 0.74 -17.04 5.20
CA ALA A 92 -0.13 -18.14 4.78
C ALA A 92 -1.62 -17.76 4.89
N ASN A 93 -1.99 -16.97 5.90
CA ASN A 93 -3.35 -16.49 6.10
C ASN A 93 -3.61 -15.10 5.52
N GLY A 94 -2.65 -14.50 4.81
CA GLY A 94 -2.80 -13.18 4.20
C GLY A 94 -3.97 -13.08 3.21
N HIS A 95 -4.25 -14.17 2.49
CA HIS A 95 -5.37 -14.26 1.54
C HIS A 95 -6.73 -14.00 2.22
N VAL A 96 -6.91 -14.44 3.47
CA VAL A 96 -8.14 -14.23 4.24
C VAL A 96 -8.42 -12.74 4.45
N ILE A 97 -7.39 -11.94 4.66
CA ILE A 97 -7.53 -10.49 4.87
C ILE A 97 -8.02 -9.83 3.58
N PHE A 98 -7.39 -10.15 2.45
CA PHE A 98 -7.83 -9.64 1.15
C PHE A 98 -9.27 -10.06 0.86
N GLU A 99 -9.58 -11.35 0.97
CA GLU A 99 -10.93 -11.86 0.73
C GLU A 99 -11.99 -11.18 1.61
N SER A 100 -11.69 -10.93 2.88
CA SER A 100 -12.62 -10.29 3.81
C SER A 100 -13.01 -8.88 3.32
N ILE A 101 -12.05 -8.09 2.86
CA ILE A 101 -12.29 -6.75 2.30
C ILE A 101 -13.15 -6.84 1.03
N PHE A 102 -12.78 -7.73 0.10
CA PHE A 102 -13.49 -7.89 -1.18
C PHE A 102 -14.91 -8.45 -1.02
N LYS A 103 -15.16 -9.26 0.00
CA LYS A 103 -16.50 -9.80 0.32
C LYS A 103 -17.38 -8.77 1.05
N ALA A 104 -16.78 -7.93 1.89
CA ALA A 104 -17.53 -7.00 2.75
C ALA A 104 -17.84 -5.65 2.07
N LEU A 105 -17.05 -5.21 1.10
CA LEU A 105 -17.15 -3.88 0.51
C LEU A 105 -17.39 -3.93 -1.00
N PRO A 106 -18.20 -3.01 -1.55
CA PRO A 106 -18.37 -2.90 -2.99
C PRO A 106 -17.05 -2.46 -3.68
N PRO A 107 -16.79 -2.88 -4.93
CA PRO A 107 -15.53 -2.58 -5.64
C PRO A 107 -15.17 -1.09 -5.68
N GLN A 108 -16.15 -0.20 -5.77
CA GLN A 108 -15.93 1.25 -5.81
C GLN A 108 -15.29 1.77 -4.52
N LYS A 109 -15.67 1.22 -3.36
CA LYS A 109 -15.04 1.57 -2.07
C LYS A 109 -13.60 1.06 -2.04
N ILE A 110 -13.37 -0.18 -2.49
CA ILE A 110 -12.03 -0.76 -2.54
C ILE A 110 -11.11 0.08 -3.43
N PHE A 111 -11.55 0.46 -4.63
CA PHE A 111 -10.77 1.35 -5.50
C PHE A 111 -10.52 2.72 -4.87
N LYS A 112 -11.49 3.30 -4.15
CA LYS A 112 -11.29 4.55 -3.43
C LYS A 112 -10.20 4.45 -2.35
N PHE A 113 -10.13 3.33 -1.64
CA PHE A 113 -9.08 3.06 -0.65
C PHE A 113 -7.72 2.82 -1.30
N LEU A 114 -7.66 1.99 -2.35
CA LEU A 114 -6.44 1.77 -3.14
C LEU A 114 -5.92 3.06 -3.79
N ASP A 115 -6.81 3.96 -4.18
CA ASP A 115 -6.48 5.28 -4.73
C ASP A 115 -5.97 6.29 -3.68
N GLU A 116 -5.97 5.93 -2.39
CA GLU A 116 -5.61 6.81 -1.27
C GLU A 116 -6.56 8.01 -1.12
N LYS A 117 -7.86 7.84 -1.45
CA LYS A 117 -8.87 8.91 -1.49
C LYS A 117 -9.93 8.83 -0.38
N THR A 118 -9.81 7.90 0.57
CA THR A 118 -10.71 7.79 1.72
C THR A 118 -10.37 8.80 2.80
N SER A 119 -11.38 9.26 3.54
CA SER A 119 -11.25 10.03 4.78
C SER A 119 -11.00 9.12 5.99
N LEU A 120 -10.59 9.69 7.14
CA LEU A 120 -10.36 8.88 8.35
C LEU A 120 -11.62 8.15 8.84
N ILE A 121 -12.79 8.77 8.65
CA ILE A 121 -14.07 8.18 9.02
C ILE A 121 -14.39 7.00 8.10
N GLU A 122 -14.13 7.15 6.80
CA GLU A 122 -14.30 6.06 5.84
C GLU A 122 -13.33 4.91 6.13
N ASP A 123 -12.07 5.20 6.49
CA ASP A 123 -11.07 4.17 6.82
C ASP A 123 -11.53 3.20 7.92
N LEU A 124 -12.35 3.67 8.87
CA LEU A 124 -12.90 2.80 9.92
C LEU A 124 -13.77 1.68 9.34
N GLU A 125 -14.48 1.92 8.23
CA GLU A 125 -15.27 0.89 7.56
C GLU A 125 -14.36 -0.22 7.01
N TYR A 126 -13.26 0.14 6.35
CA TYR A 126 -12.28 -0.81 5.80
C TYR A 126 -11.57 -1.57 6.91
N ILE A 127 -11.13 -0.89 7.96
CA ILE A 127 -10.48 -1.52 9.11
C ILE A 127 -11.43 -2.51 9.80
N ASN A 128 -12.71 -2.14 9.93
CA ASN A 128 -13.71 -3.03 10.53
C ASN A 128 -14.06 -4.24 9.65
N SER A 129 -13.88 -4.13 8.33
CA SER A 129 -14.08 -5.26 7.40
C SER A 129 -12.95 -6.31 7.47
N CYS A 130 -11.81 -5.97 8.07
CA CYS A 130 -10.66 -6.86 8.20
C CYS A 130 -10.72 -7.69 9.51
N PRO A 131 -10.10 -8.89 9.54
CA PRO A 131 -9.84 -9.59 10.79
C PRO A 131 -9.01 -8.71 11.74
N LYS A 132 -9.55 -8.39 12.93
CA LYS A 132 -8.91 -7.40 13.82
C LYS A 132 -7.68 -7.94 14.55
N GLN A 133 -7.71 -9.23 14.91
CA GLN A 133 -6.68 -9.87 15.74
C GLN A 133 -5.26 -9.78 15.13
N PRO A 134 -5.04 -10.09 13.84
CA PRO A 134 -3.71 -9.94 13.22
C PRO A 134 -3.17 -8.50 13.29
N PHE A 135 -4.01 -7.50 12.99
CA PHE A 135 -3.60 -6.10 13.00
C PHE A 135 -3.31 -5.57 14.41
N ILE A 136 -4.09 -5.97 15.41
CA ILE A 136 -3.83 -5.59 16.82
C ILE A 136 -2.48 -6.17 17.29
N LYS A 137 -2.20 -7.45 16.97
CA LYS A 137 -0.91 -8.07 17.30
C LYS A 137 0.27 -7.35 16.63
N ALA A 138 0.14 -7.03 15.35
CA ALA A 138 1.15 -6.27 14.61
C ALA A 138 1.37 -4.87 15.20
N LEU A 139 0.29 -4.19 15.61
CA LEU A 139 0.37 -2.86 16.22
C LEU A 139 1.09 -2.89 17.58
N ILE A 140 0.75 -3.85 18.45
CA ILE A 140 1.38 -4.00 19.77
C ILE A 140 2.89 -4.25 19.62
N LYS A 141 3.29 -5.19 18.77
CA LYS A 141 4.70 -5.53 18.50
C LYS A 141 5.53 -4.37 17.96
N ARG A 142 4.88 -3.32 17.45
CA ARG A 142 5.53 -2.16 16.88
C ARG A 142 5.68 -0.99 17.85
N ILE A 143 4.84 -0.96 18.88
CA ILE A 143 4.86 0.06 19.92
C ILE A 143 5.74 -0.37 21.10
N PHE A 144 5.74 -1.68 21.41
CA PHE A 144 6.50 -2.30 22.50
C PHE A 144 7.56 -3.24 21.94
#